data_AF-A0A954TV18-F1
#
_entry.id   AF-A0A954TV18-F1
#
_cell.length_a   1.000
_cell.length_b   1.000
_cell.length_c   1.000
_cell.angle_alpha   90.00
_cell.angle_beta   90.00
_cell.angle_gamma   90.00
#
_symmetry.space_group_name_H-M   'P 1'
#
loop_
_entity.id
_entity.type
_entity.pdbx_description
1 polymer ?
#
loop_
_entity_poly.entity_id
_entity_poly.type
_entity_poly.pdbx_seq_one_letter_code
_entity_poly.pdbx_strand_id
1 'polypeptide(L)'
;MSIAIEGLLFGWKKNLDYGTKLVADLTDEQMVTQPAGVKGEAPVNHPAWLLSHLNLYLPVMAAIIEGRDFNDPKQHRFGMLSKPEADGDLYSSKDELVEAFVLGHEHVEAMLRNASDNVLEQPVLLPRWKEIMPKAGIALPYLMLNHENTHLGQLSAWRRMMGLPSV
;
A
#
# COMPACT_ATOMS: atom_id res chain seq x y z
N MET A 1 3.96 22.32 11.58
CA MET A 1 3.57 20.90 11.44
C MET A 1 3.58 20.29 12.83
N SER A 2 2.51 19.62 13.25
CA SER A 2 2.47 18.95 14.56
C SER A 2 3.36 17.73 14.63
N ILE A 3 3.70 17.33 15.87
CA ILE A 3 4.39 16.06 16.15
C ILE A 3 3.61 14.83 15.64
N ALA A 4 2.28 14.93 15.54
CA ALA A 4 1.44 13.86 15.01
C ALA A 4 1.71 13.62 13.51
N ILE A 5 1.73 14.69 12.70
CA ILE A 5 2.06 14.61 11.27
C ILE A 5 3.53 14.20 11.09
N GLU A 6 4.45 14.74 11.90
CA GLU A 6 5.87 14.34 11.86
C GLU A 6 6.08 12.85 12.13
N GLY A 7 5.43 12.30 13.17
CA GLY A 7 5.50 10.89 13.50
C GLY A 7 4.90 9.99 12.41
N LEU A 8 3.79 10.41 11.81
CA LEU A 8 3.17 9.71 10.69
C LEU A 8 4.11 9.68 9.47
N LEU A 9 4.71 10.82 9.11
CA LEU A 9 5.67 10.92 8.01
C LEU A 9 6.96 10.13 8.28
N PHE A 10 7.40 10.03 9.53
CA PHE A 10 8.53 9.18 9.89
C PHE A 10 8.25 7.72 9.55
N GLY A 11 7.09 7.19 9.97
CA GLY A 11 6.69 5.81 9.64
C GLY A 11 6.51 5.59 8.14
N TRP A 12 5.87 6.54 7.45
CA TRP A 12 5.67 6.50 6.00
C TRP A 12 6.97 6.36 5.22
N LYS A 13 8.00 7.13 5.58
CA LYS A 13 9.33 7.02 4.98
C LYS A 13 10.00 5.68 5.22
N LYS A 14 9.77 5.09 6.40
CA LYS A 14 10.31 3.76 6.72
C LYS A 14 9.63 2.69 5.87
N ASN A 15 8.33 2.80 5.63
CA ASN A 15 7.65 1.89 4.71
C ASN A 15 8.16 2.04 3.27
N LEU A 16 8.34 3.27 2.76
CA LEU A 16 8.89 3.50 1.42
C LEU A 16 10.25 2.81 1.25
N ASP A 17 11.17 3.08 2.19
CA ASP A 17 12.51 2.49 2.20
C ASP A 17 12.45 0.96 2.28
N TYR A 18 11.59 0.41 3.14
CA TYR A 18 11.45 -1.02 3.30
C TYR A 18 10.83 -1.69 2.06
N GLY A 19 9.74 -1.14 1.53
CA GLY A 19 9.02 -1.65 0.37
C GLY A 19 9.88 -1.68 -0.89
N THR A 20 10.63 -0.61 -1.16
CA THR A 20 11.54 -0.55 -2.31
C THR A 20 12.66 -1.59 -2.20
N LYS A 21 13.26 -1.76 -1.02
CA LYS A 21 14.29 -2.78 -0.81
C LYS A 21 13.75 -4.21 -0.89
N LEU A 22 12.50 -4.46 -0.47
CA LEU A 22 11.87 -5.77 -0.55
C LEU A 22 11.70 -6.29 -1.99
N VAL A 23 11.70 -5.42 -2.98
CA VAL A 23 11.56 -5.80 -4.40
C VAL A 23 12.80 -5.49 -5.26
N ALA A 24 13.82 -4.85 -4.69
CA ALA A 24 14.96 -4.32 -5.45
C ALA A 24 15.67 -5.39 -6.30
N ASP A 25 15.89 -6.58 -5.74
CA ASP A 25 16.60 -7.71 -6.34
C ASP A 25 15.68 -8.73 -7.05
N LEU A 26 14.37 -8.46 -7.16
CA LEU A 26 13.43 -9.36 -7.82
C LEU A 26 13.44 -9.18 -9.34
N THR A 27 13.29 -10.27 -10.08
CA THR A 27 13.01 -10.28 -11.52
C THR A 27 11.51 -10.12 -11.81
N ASP A 28 11.12 -9.75 -13.04
CA ASP A 28 9.71 -9.68 -13.42
C ASP A 28 8.96 -11.01 -13.23
N GLU A 29 9.61 -12.14 -13.54
CA GLU A 29 9.04 -13.47 -13.29
C GLU A 29 8.75 -13.68 -11.79
N GLN A 30 9.68 -13.29 -10.93
CA GLN A 30 9.49 -13.37 -9.48
C GLN A 30 8.37 -12.45 -8.99
N MET A 31 8.10 -11.32 -9.65
CA MET A 31 7.02 -10.41 -9.24
C MET A 31 5.62 -11.06 -9.34
N VAL A 32 5.44 -12.04 -10.22
CA VAL A 32 4.15 -12.74 -10.42
C VAL A 32 4.13 -14.17 -9.87
N THR A 33 5.26 -14.65 -9.37
CA THR A 33 5.37 -16.02 -8.85
C THR A 33 4.72 -16.16 -7.47
N GLN A 34 3.84 -17.15 -7.32
CA GLN A 34 3.35 -17.59 -6.02
C GLN A 34 4.00 -18.93 -5.61
N PRO A 35 4.48 -19.07 -4.38
CA PRO A 35 4.97 -20.36 -3.90
C PRO A 35 3.81 -21.37 -3.83
N ALA A 36 4.08 -22.63 -4.16
CA ALA A 36 3.11 -23.70 -4.00
C ALA A 36 2.78 -23.86 -2.50
N GLY A 37 1.50 -23.78 -2.14
CA GLY A 37 1.07 -24.02 -0.77
C GLY A 37 0.47 -25.41 -0.56
N VAL A 38 -0.06 -25.61 0.65
CA VAL A 38 -0.66 -26.88 1.06
C VAL A 38 -1.93 -27.12 0.25
N LYS A 39 -2.07 -28.30 -0.36
CA LYS A 39 -3.20 -28.69 -1.24
C LYS A 39 -3.32 -27.86 -2.53
N GLY A 40 -2.24 -27.21 -2.98
CA GLY A 40 -2.21 -26.49 -4.25
C GLY A 40 -2.79 -25.07 -4.19
N GLU A 41 -3.18 -24.59 -3.01
CA GLU A 41 -3.55 -23.19 -2.81
C GLU A 41 -2.30 -22.36 -2.51
N ALA A 42 -2.11 -21.24 -3.20
CA ALA A 42 -1.01 -20.34 -2.90
C ALA A 42 -1.21 -19.69 -1.51
N PRO A 43 -0.22 -19.77 -0.60
CA PRO A 43 -0.40 -19.35 0.79
C PRO A 43 -0.26 -17.83 0.97
N VAL A 44 0.25 -17.12 -0.04
CA VAL A 44 0.58 -15.70 0.02
C VAL A 44 0.35 -15.03 -1.33
N ASN A 45 0.08 -13.73 -1.31
CA ASN A 45 0.03 -12.91 -2.52
C ASN A 45 1.45 -12.74 -3.11
N HIS A 46 1.56 -12.71 -4.43
CA HIS A 46 2.84 -12.40 -5.10
C HIS A 46 3.13 -10.88 -5.08
N PRO A 47 4.40 -10.46 -5.29
CA PRO A 47 4.82 -9.06 -5.17
C PRO A 47 4.05 -8.06 -6.06
N ALA A 48 3.76 -8.42 -7.31
CA ALA A 48 3.06 -7.53 -8.25
C ALA A 48 1.64 -7.20 -7.79
N TRP A 49 0.91 -8.17 -7.25
CA TRP A 49 -0.41 -7.92 -6.67
C TRP A 49 -0.29 -7.07 -5.41
N LEU A 50 0.71 -7.32 -4.55
CA LEU A 50 0.91 -6.51 -3.34
C LEU A 50 1.20 -5.04 -3.67
N LEU A 51 2.12 -4.76 -4.61
CA LEU A 51 2.38 -3.38 -5.03
C LEU A 51 1.19 -2.76 -5.75
N SER A 52 0.49 -3.51 -6.60
CA SER A 52 -0.73 -3.02 -7.26
C SER A 52 -1.83 -2.68 -6.25
N HIS A 53 -1.97 -3.51 -5.20
CA HIS A 53 -2.88 -3.27 -4.09
C HIS A 53 -2.48 -2.02 -3.31
N LEU A 54 -1.21 -1.86 -2.94
CA LEU A 54 -0.75 -0.67 -2.21
C LEU A 54 -0.88 0.61 -3.04
N ASN A 55 -0.51 0.57 -4.32
CA ASN A 55 -0.61 1.70 -5.25
C ASN A 55 -2.07 2.17 -5.44
N LEU A 56 -3.05 1.26 -5.35
CA LEU A 56 -4.48 1.60 -5.39
C LEU A 56 -4.89 2.54 -4.23
N TYR A 57 -4.24 2.46 -3.07
CA TYR A 57 -4.60 3.27 -1.90
C TYR A 57 -3.89 4.62 -1.83
N LEU A 58 -2.84 4.86 -2.61
CA LEU A 58 -2.14 6.16 -2.69
C LEU A 58 -3.10 7.31 -3.10
N PRO A 59 -3.90 7.20 -4.19
CA PRO A 59 -4.89 8.23 -4.52
C PRO A 59 -6.05 8.31 -3.52
N VAL A 60 -6.35 7.23 -2.78
CA VAL A 60 -7.34 7.26 -1.68
C VAL A 60 -6.84 8.13 -0.54
N MET A 61 -5.57 7.98 -0.14
CA MET A 61 -4.94 8.82 0.88
C MET A 61 -4.91 10.30 0.46
N ALA A 62 -4.55 10.58 -0.80
CA ALA A 62 -4.59 11.93 -1.35
C ALA A 62 -6.00 12.54 -1.28
N ALA A 63 -7.03 11.79 -1.69
CA ALA A 63 -8.42 12.26 -1.61
C ALA A 63 -8.87 12.56 -0.17
N ILE A 64 -8.44 11.75 0.81
CA ILE A 64 -8.70 11.99 2.24
C ILE A 64 -8.04 13.29 2.71
N ILE A 65 -6.79 13.53 2.33
CA ILE A 65 -6.05 14.76 2.69
C ILE A 65 -6.75 15.99 2.11
N GLU A 66 -7.28 15.89 0.89
CA GLU A 66 -7.99 16.97 0.20
C GLU A 66 -9.45 17.12 0.65
N GLY A 67 -9.98 16.21 1.48
CA GLY A 67 -11.38 16.18 1.87
C GLY A 67 -12.33 15.91 0.70
N ARG A 68 -11.88 15.17 -0.32
CA ARG A 68 -12.66 14.82 -1.51
C ARG A 68 -13.21 13.39 -1.47
N ASP A 69 -14.27 13.17 -2.23
CA ASP A 69 -14.78 11.83 -2.50
C ASP A 69 -13.80 11.00 -3.32
N PHE A 70 -13.90 9.68 -3.15
CA PHE A 70 -13.15 8.69 -3.91
C PHE A 70 -13.98 7.41 -4.08
N ASN A 71 -13.66 6.63 -5.12
CA ASN A 71 -14.30 5.34 -5.35
C ASN A 71 -13.87 4.34 -4.29
N ASP A 72 -14.81 3.55 -3.75
CA ASP A 72 -14.48 2.50 -2.78
C ASP A 72 -13.58 1.44 -3.45
N PRO A 73 -12.31 1.25 -3.00
CA PRO A 73 -11.40 0.29 -3.62
C PRO A 73 -11.81 -1.16 -3.37
N LYS A 74 -12.82 -1.44 -2.53
CA LYS A 74 -13.19 -2.80 -2.09
C LYS A 74 -13.39 -3.79 -3.24
N GLN A 75 -14.02 -3.36 -4.34
CA GLN A 75 -14.34 -4.18 -5.52
C GLN A 75 -13.37 -3.97 -6.69
N HIS A 76 -12.32 -3.17 -6.52
CA HIS A 76 -11.32 -3.00 -7.56
C HIS A 76 -10.63 -4.34 -7.85
N ARG A 77 -10.08 -4.50 -9.06
CA ARG A 77 -9.30 -5.70 -9.46
C ARG A 77 -8.09 -6.00 -8.57
N PHE A 78 -7.60 -4.99 -7.86
CA PHE A 78 -6.56 -5.09 -6.83
C PHE A 78 -7.09 -4.68 -5.45
N GLY A 79 -8.40 -4.73 -5.26
CA GLY A 79 -9.10 -4.32 -4.06
C GLY A 79 -9.12 -5.39 -2.97
N MET A 80 -9.72 -5.05 -1.83
CA MET A 80 -9.81 -5.93 -0.65
C MET A 80 -10.41 -7.32 -0.94
N LEU A 81 -11.33 -7.42 -1.91
CA LEU A 81 -11.98 -8.69 -2.27
C LEU A 81 -11.32 -9.42 -3.45
N SER A 82 -10.24 -8.85 -4.00
CA SER A 82 -9.50 -9.47 -5.10
C SER A 82 -8.53 -10.54 -4.61
N LYS A 83 -8.05 -11.35 -5.55
CA LYS A 83 -6.98 -12.32 -5.35
C LYS A 83 -5.93 -12.13 -6.46
N PRO A 84 -4.67 -12.52 -6.23
CA PRO A 84 -3.68 -12.61 -7.29
C PRO A 84 -4.15 -13.55 -8.40
N GLU A 85 -3.81 -13.20 -9.64
CA GLU A 85 -4.05 -13.98 -10.83
C GLU A 85 -2.71 -14.43 -11.41
N ALA A 86 -2.68 -15.63 -12.01
CA ALA A 86 -1.44 -16.20 -12.53
C ALA A 86 -0.97 -15.53 -13.84
N ASP A 87 -1.85 -14.80 -14.52
CA ASP A 87 -1.55 -14.12 -15.76
C ASP A 87 -0.74 -12.84 -15.48
N GLY A 88 0.54 -12.85 -15.87
CA GLY A 88 1.46 -11.74 -15.65
C GLY A 88 1.09 -10.48 -16.43
N ASP A 89 0.42 -10.61 -17.58
CA ASP A 89 0.03 -9.47 -18.43
C ASP A 89 -1.07 -8.59 -17.79
N LEU A 90 -1.68 -9.09 -16.71
CA LEU A 90 -2.60 -8.33 -15.90
C LEU A 90 -1.89 -7.27 -15.04
N TYR A 91 -0.59 -7.38 -14.82
CA TYR A 91 0.17 -6.50 -13.95
C TYR A 91 1.06 -5.58 -14.78
N SER A 92 1.26 -4.35 -14.30
CA SER A 92 2.33 -3.49 -14.81
C SER A 92 3.70 -4.13 -14.54
N SER A 93 4.72 -3.69 -15.27
CA SER A 93 6.10 -4.13 -15.06
C SER A 93 6.59 -3.81 -13.64
N LYS A 94 7.64 -4.50 -13.18
CA LYS A 94 8.25 -4.21 -11.86
C LYS A 94 8.58 -2.72 -11.73
N ASP A 95 9.24 -2.16 -12.73
CA ASP A 95 9.73 -0.78 -12.68
C ASP A 95 8.57 0.22 -12.59
N GLU A 96 7.50 0.04 -13.37
CA GLU A 96 6.30 0.87 -13.30
C GLU A 96 5.58 0.76 -11.95
N LEU A 97 5.49 -0.45 -11.38
CA LEU A 97 4.88 -0.67 -10.07
C LEU A 97 5.67 0.02 -8.95
N VAL A 98 7.00 -0.09 -8.99
CA VAL A 98 7.90 0.55 -8.02
C VAL A 98 7.89 2.06 -8.19
N GLU A 99 7.93 2.57 -9.42
CA GLU A 99 7.84 4.00 -9.70
C GLU A 99 6.52 4.58 -9.18
N ALA A 100 5.39 3.94 -9.44
CA ALA A 100 4.10 4.38 -8.92
C ALA A 100 4.05 4.36 -7.38
N PHE A 101 4.68 3.36 -6.75
CA PHE A 101 4.78 3.27 -5.29
C PHE A 101 5.60 4.43 -4.70
N VAL A 102 6.75 4.72 -5.29
CA VAL A 102 7.65 5.82 -4.88
C VAL A 102 6.97 7.17 -5.09
N LEU A 103 6.49 7.45 -6.30
CA LEU A 103 5.87 8.74 -6.64
C LEU A 103 4.62 9.00 -5.80
N GLY A 104 3.79 7.99 -5.56
CA GLY A 104 2.62 8.16 -4.70
C GLY A 104 2.99 8.37 -3.22
N HIS A 105 4.06 7.74 -2.73
CA HIS A 105 4.58 8.03 -1.39
C HIS A 105 5.07 9.47 -1.26
N GLU A 106 5.89 9.93 -2.21
CA GLU A 106 6.41 11.28 -2.24
C GLU A 106 5.29 12.32 -2.35
N HIS A 107 4.26 12.03 -3.16
CA HIS A 107 3.09 12.88 -3.30
C HIS A 107 2.31 13.02 -1.99
N VAL A 108 1.95 11.90 -1.34
CA VAL A 108 1.25 11.91 -0.04
C VAL A 108 2.08 12.61 1.04
N GLU A 109 3.40 12.38 1.06
CA GLU A 109 4.30 13.11 1.97
C GLU A 109 4.25 14.62 1.72
N ALA A 110 4.39 15.05 0.47
CA ALA A 110 4.40 16.47 0.11
C ALA A 110 3.07 17.15 0.50
N MET A 111 1.94 16.47 0.31
CA MET A 111 0.63 16.99 0.73
C MET A 111 0.56 17.19 2.24
N LEU A 112 0.97 16.20 3.03
CA LEU A 112 0.94 16.28 4.49
C LEU A 112 1.94 17.32 5.05
N ARG A 113 3.12 17.47 4.44
CA ARG A 113 4.09 18.51 4.82
C ARG A 113 3.56 19.92 4.63
N ASN A 114 2.76 20.13 3.58
CA ASN A 114 2.19 21.43 3.24
C ASN A 114 0.83 21.68 3.92
N ALA A 115 0.27 20.66 4.57
CA ALA A 115 -1.00 20.78 5.29
C ALA A 115 -0.83 21.41 6.68
N SER A 116 -1.89 22.06 7.16
CA SER A 116 -2.04 22.40 8.59
C SER A 116 -2.60 21.21 9.36
N ASP A 117 -2.51 21.24 10.68
CA ASP A 117 -3.01 20.14 11.54
C ASP A 117 -4.53 19.90 11.39
N ASN A 118 -5.28 20.88 10.88
CA ASN A 118 -6.69 20.73 10.56
C ASN A 118 -6.96 19.63 9.52
N VAL A 119 -5.94 19.21 8.75
CA VAL A 119 -6.07 18.05 7.84
C VAL A 119 -6.53 16.80 8.58
N LEU A 120 -6.11 16.61 9.83
CA LEU A 120 -6.46 15.42 10.62
C LEU A 120 -7.95 15.41 11.01
N GLU A 121 -8.61 16.55 10.97
CA GLU A 121 -10.04 16.70 11.24
C GLU A 121 -10.92 16.51 9.99
N GLN A 122 -10.32 16.38 8.80
CA GLN A 122 -11.05 16.20 7.54
C GLN A 122 -11.92 14.94 7.59
N PRO A 123 -13.20 15.02 7.20
CA PRO A 123 -14.09 13.87 7.20
C PRO A 123 -13.73 12.90 6.09
N VAL A 124 -13.78 11.60 6.40
CA VAL A 124 -13.70 10.53 5.41
C VAL A 124 -15.09 10.30 4.84
N LEU A 125 -15.24 10.53 3.54
CA LEU A 125 -16.56 10.53 2.90
C LEU A 125 -17.06 9.13 2.52
N LEU A 126 -16.18 8.13 2.49
CA LEU A 126 -16.54 6.75 2.17
C LEU A 126 -17.54 6.16 3.19
N PRO A 127 -18.77 5.79 2.79
CA PRO A 127 -19.82 5.38 3.73
C PRO A 127 -19.43 4.25 4.70
N ARG A 128 -18.75 3.18 4.22
CA ARG A 128 -18.35 2.07 5.10
C ARG A 128 -17.27 2.43 6.12
N TRP A 129 -16.57 3.55 5.95
CA TRP A 129 -15.54 4.01 6.87
C TRP A 129 -16.05 5.03 7.88
N LYS A 130 -17.25 5.58 7.69
CA LYS A 130 -17.81 6.60 8.60
C LYS A 130 -17.93 6.13 10.05
N GLU A 131 -18.13 4.84 10.30
CA GLU A 131 -18.26 4.30 11.66
C GLU A 131 -16.94 3.84 12.29
N ILE A 132 -15.90 3.61 11.48
CA ILE A 132 -14.65 2.95 11.91
C ILE A 132 -13.46 3.93 11.84
N MET A 133 -13.39 4.71 10.77
CA MET A 133 -12.33 5.67 10.48
C MET A 133 -12.93 6.98 9.92
N PRO A 134 -13.76 7.70 10.71
CA PRO A 134 -14.53 8.85 10.24
C PRO A 134 -13.71 10.07 9.82
N LYS A 135 -12.46 10.17 10.27
CA LYS A 135 -11.59 11.34 10.06
C LYS A 135 -10.24 10.93 9.54
N ALA A 136 -9.59 11.83 8.80
CA ALA A 136 -8.24 11.64 8.28
C ALA A 136 -7.22 11.27 9.37
N GLY A 137 -7.31 11.86 10.55
CA GLY A 137 -6.45 11.55 11.70
C GLY A 137 -6.58 10.12 12.24
N ILE A 138 -7.61 9.37 11.83
CA ILE A 138 -7.79 7.95 12.13
C ILE A 138 -7.46 7.09 10.91
N ALA A 139 -7.98 7.49 9.74
CA ALA A 139 -7.81 6.73 8.50
C ALA A 139 -6.37 6.72 7.98
N LEU A 140 -5.67 7.86 8.01
CA LEU A 140 -4.32 7.97 7.47
C LEU A 140 -3.32 7.13 8.27
N PRO A 141 -3.27 7.15 9.62
CA PRO A 141 -2.42 6.22 10.36
C PRO A 141 -2.71 4.74 10.07
N TYR A 142 -3.98 4.37 9.89
CA TYR A 142 -4.33 3.00 9.52
C TYR A 142 -3.78 2.64 8.14
N LEU A 143 -4.02 3.47 7.12
CA LEU A 143 -3.57 3.20 5.74
C LEU A 143 -2.03 3.25 5.62
N MET A 144 -1.44 4.34 6.10
CA MET A 144 -0.01 4.62 5.95
C MET A 144 0.87 3.72 6.81
N LEU A 145 0.37 3.19 7.93
CA LEU A 145 1.20 2.41 8.86
C LEU A 145 0.71 0.98 8.98
N ASN A 146 -0.51 0.76 9.46
CA ASN A 146 -0.97 -0.59 9.79
C ASN A 146 -1.23 -1.44 8.53
N HIS A 147 -2.02 -0.91 7.61
CA HIS A 147 -2.41 -1.59 6.37
C HIS A 147 -1.19 -1.84 5.50
N GLU A 148 -0.40 -0.81 5.21
CA GLU A 148 0.77 -0.96 4.37
C GLU A 148 1.83 -1.88 4.98
N ASN A 149 2.21 -1.72 6.26
CA ASN A 149 3.19 -2.61 6.88
C ASN A 149 2.71 -4.06 6.93
N THR A 150 1.41 -4.31 7.04
CA THR A 150 0.87 -5.68 6.98
C THR A 150 1.20 -6.31 5.63
N HIS A 151 1.01 -5.58 4.53
CA HIS A 151 1.32 -6.06 3.18
C HIS A 151 2.82 -6.14 2.91
N LEU A 152 3.62 -5.20 3.40
CA LEU A 152 5.08 -5.32 3.35
C LEU A 152 5.58 -6.53 4.16
N GLY A 153 4.92 -6.86 5.27
CA GLY A 153 5.15 -8.09 6.03
C GLY A 153 4.82 -9.35 5.24
N GLN A 154 3.72 -9.35 4.47
CA GLN A 154 3.39 -10.44 3.54
C GLN A 154 4.48 -10.60 2.46
N LEU A 155 4.95 -9.51 1.88
CA LEU A 155 6.02 -9.53 0.89
C LEU A 155 7.34 -10.06 1.48
N SER A 156 7.69 -9.63 2.69
CA SER A 156 8.84 -10.16 3.44
C SER A 156 8.71 -11.67 3.70
N ALA A 157 7.51 -12.15 4.03
CA ALA A 157 7.25 -13.58 4.19
C ALA A 157 7.36 -14.33 2.86
N TRP A 158 6.82 -13.77 1.78
CA TRP A 158 6.96 -14.30 0.42
C TRP A 158 8.43 -14.46 0.03
N ARG A 159 9.30 -13.46 0.30
CA ARG A 159 10.74 -13.56 0.03
C ARG A 159 11.36 -14.79 0.67
N ARG A 160 11.05 -15.04 1.96
CA ARG A 160 11.56 -16.21 2.69
C ARG A 160 11.03 -17.52 2.12
N MET A 161 9.77 -17.56 1.70
CA MET A 161 9.19 -18.75 1.04
C MET A 161 9.86 -19.05 -0.30
N MET A 162 10.34 -18.03 -1.01
CA MET A 162 11.10 -18.17 -2.25
C MET A 162 12.61 -18.43 -2.03
N GLY A 163 13.06 -18.59 -0.78
CA GLY A 163 14.46 -18.82 -0.45
C GLY A 163 15.36 -17.57 -0.53
N LEU A 164 14.77 -16.37 -0.60
CA LEU A 164 15.50 -15.10 -0.63
C LEU A 164 15.80 -14.60 0.79
N PRO A 165 16.90 -13.83 0.97
CA PRO A 165 17.24 -13.25 2.26
C PRO A 165 16.24 -12.19 2.73
N SER A 166 16.24 -11.96 4.04
CA SER A 166 15.57 -10.80 4.64
C SER A 166 16.24 -9.50 4.19
N VAL A 167 15.46 -8.42 4.28
CA VAL A 167 15.85 -7.03 4.01
C VAL A 167 15.80 -6.24 5.30
#